data_AF-A0A1A9J6Q7-F1
#
_entry.id   AF-A0A1A9J6Q7-F1
#
_cell.length_a   1.000
_cell.length_b   1.000
_cell.length_c   1.000
_cell.angle_alpha   90.00
_cell.angle_beta   90.00
_cell.angle_gamma   90.00
#
_symmetry.space_group_name_H-M   'P 1'
#
loop_
_entity.id
_entity.type
_entity.pdbx_description
1 polymer ?
#
loop_
_entity_poly.entity_id
_entity_poly.type
_entity_poly.pdbx_seq_one_letter_code
_entity_poly.pdbx_strand_id
1 'polypeptide(L)'
;MSEALADEAAEYGIKALIVGPGASRTSLFGTGNAGLSPDSGVYAGVRGTRDAVAAGDGTQPGDPAKAAAPILAALESDDAPPRLPLGDDAVTALLGRLGRVRDDITAWEKRTRTRATAFDD
;
A
#
# COMPACT_ATOMS: atom_id res chain seq x y z
N MET A 1 7.98 9.40 -1.04
CA MET A 1 8.75 9.96 0.09
C MET A 1 9.67 8.91 0.69
N SER A 2 9.15 7.83 1.29
CA SER A 2 10.03 6.88 1.99
C SER A 2 10.94 6.01 1.09
N GLU A 3 10.59 5.75 -0.18
CA GLU A 3 11.48 5.02 -1.09
C GLU A 3 12.70 5.84 -1.49
N ALA A 4 12.50 7.11 -1.90
CA ALA A 4 13.59 8.02 -2.18
C ALA A 4 14.50 8.21 -0.95
N LEU A 5 13.90 8.33 0.25
CA LEU A 5 14.66 8.38 1.49
C LEU A 5 15.45 7.09 1.74
N ALA A 6 14.91 5.92 1.40
CA ALA A 6 15.64 4.66 1.53
C ALA A 6 16.91 4.66 0.67
N ASP A 7 16.81 5.14 -0.57
CA ASP A 7 17.95 5.24 -1.49
C ASP A 7 18.99 6.27 -1.00
N GLU A 8 18.54 7.45 -0.58
CA GLU A 8 19.42 8.53 -0.09
C GLU A 8 20.13 8.17 1.22
N ALA A 9 19.43 7.49 2.14
CA ALA A 9 19.95 7.20 3.46
C ALA A 9 20.80 5.91 3.52
N ALA A 10 20.80 5.12 2.44
CA ALA A 10 21.52 3.84 2.35
C ALA A 10 23.03 4.00 2.59
N GLU A 11 23.66 5.09 2.11
CA GLU A 11 25.09 5.34 2.32
C GLU A 11 25.47 5.51 3.80
N TYR A 12 24.50 5.88 4.64
CA TYR A 12 24.68 6.05 6.09
C TYR A 12 24.29 4.80 6.89
N GLY A 13 23.94 3.69 6.22
CA GLY A 13 23.50 2.45 6.88
C GLY A 13 22.11 2.54 7.50
N ILE A 14 21.27 3.49 7.06
CA ILE A 14 19.89 3.65 7.54
C ILE A 14 18.94 2.88 6.63
N LYS A 15 18.11 2.00 7.22
CA LYS A 15 17.04 1.28 6.51
C LYS A 15 15.70 2.00 6.70
N ALA A 16 15.01 2.31 5.61
CA ALA A 16 13.64 2.82 5.63
C ALA A 16 12.68 1.77 5.07
N LEU A 17 11.74 1.31 5.91
CA LEU A 17 10.78 0.25 5.57
C LEU A 17 9.35 0.80 5.63
N ILE A 18 8.61 0.69 4.53
CA ILE A 18 7.19 1.02 4.47
C ILE A 18 6.38 -0.24 4.76
N VAL A 19 5.76 -0.31 5.94
CA VAL A 19 4.85 -1.40 6.28
C VAL A 19 3.44 -1.05 5.80
N GLY A 20 2.87 -1.91 4.95
CA GLY A 20 1.52 -1.76 4.41
C GLY A 20 0.57 -2.84 4.94
N PRO A 21 0.01 -2.69 6.14
CA PRO A 21 -0.91 -3.68 6.68
C PRO A 21 -2.25 -3.66 5.93
N GLY A 22 -2.82 -4.84 5.72
CA GLY A 22 -4.22 -5.01 5.39
C GLY A 22 -5.12 -4.83 6.61
N ALA A 23 -6.38 -5.21 6.47
CA ALA A 23 -7.35 -5.12 7.55
C ALA A 23 -6.90 -5.97 8.75
N SER A 24 -6.51 -5.29 9.83
CA SER A 24 -6.02 -5.90 11.08
C SER A 24 -6.88 -5.50 12.27
N ARG A 25 -7.07 -6.40 13.23
CA ARG A 25 -7.88 -6.19 14.45
C ARG A 25 -7.20 -5.25 15.43
N THR A 26 -7.19 -3.97 15.06
CA THR A 26 -6.80 -2.85 15.91
C THR A 26 -8.05 -2.08 16.30
N SER A 27 -7.95 -1.14 17.24
CA SER A 27 -9.07 -0.28 17.61
C SER A 27 -9.41 0.78 16.55
N LEU A 28 -8.76 0.80 15.39
CA LEU A 28 -8.95 1.83 14.36
C LEU A 28 -10.39 1.96 13.89
N PHE A 29 -11.10 0.84 13.70
CA PHE A 29 -12.51 0.83 13.29
C PHE A 29 -13.47 0.97 14.48
N GLY A 30 -12.94 0.99 15.70
CA GLY A 30 -13.71 1.27 16.90
C GLY A 30 -14.42 2.62 16.82
N THR A 31 -15.59 2.70 17.44
CA THR A 31 -16.45 3.89 17.38
C THR A 31 -15.68 5.15 17.81
N GLY A 32 -15.62 6.15 16.92
CA GLY A 32 -14.97 7.43 17.17
C GLY A 32 -13.47 7.48 16.85
N ASN A 33 -12.82 6.36 16.51
CA ASN A 33 -11.39 6.34 16.16
C ASN A 33 -11.14 6.59 14.67
N ALA A 34 -12.00 6.06 13.81
CA ALA A 34 -12.02 6.38 12.38
C ALA A 34 -12.94 7.58 12.12
N GLY A 35 -12.38 8.65 11.56
CA GLY A 35 -13.17 9.78 11.06
C GLY A 35 -13.99 9.36 9.83
N LEU A 36 -15.32 9.46 9.91
CA LEU A 36 -16.21 9.24 8.78
C LEU A 36 -16.78 10.58 8.31
N SER A 37 -16.45 10.98 7.07
CA SER A 37 -17.06 12.15 6.45
C SER A 37 -18.57 11.95 6.28
N PRO A 38 -19.38 13.02 6.45
CA PRO A 38 -20.82 12.97 6.21
C PRO A 38 -21.17 12.40 4.84
N ASP A 39 -22.28 11.67 4.76
CA ASP A 39 -22.77 11.18 3.47
C ASP A 39 -23.59 12.27 2.76
N SER A 40 -23.06 12.77 1.64
CA SER A 40 -23.78 13.72 0.79
C SER A 40 -24.81 13.05 -0.12
N GLY A 41 -24.81 11.72 -0.22
CA GLY A 41 -25.65 10.95 -1.16
C GLY A 41 -25.19 11.01 -2.63
N VAL A 42 -24.25 11.90 -2.97
CA VAL A 42 -23.73 12.06 -4.34
C VAL A 42 -22.74 10.95 -4.71
N TYR A 43 -21.94 10.48 -3.75
CA TYR A 43 -20.85 9.53 -3.97
C TYR A 43 -21.25 8.10 -3.59
N ALA A 44 -22.25 7.54 -4.24
CA ALA A 44 -22.74 6.19 -3.94
C ALA A 44 -21.63 5.11 -3.95
N GLY A 45 -20.61 5.27 -4.80
CA GLY A 45 -19.48 4.35 -4.93
C GLY A 45 -18.61 4.19 -3.67
N VAL A 46 -18.62 5.16 -2.74
CA VAL A 46 -17.84 5.05 -1.49
C VAL A 46 -18.63 4.42 -0.34
N ARG A 47 -19.93 4.17 -0.53
CA ARG A 47 -20.80 3.65 0.52
C ARG A 47 -20.33 2.29 1.04
N GLY A 48 -19.88 1.40 0.15
CA GLY A 48 -19.34 0.10 0.55
C GLY A 48 -18.11 0.21 1.46
N THR A 49 -17.20 1.16 1.18
CA THR A 49 -16.03 1.41 2.05
C THR A 49 -16.46 1.97 3.40
N ARG A 50 -17.43 2.89 3.41
CA ARG A 50 -17.98 3.46 4.66
C ARG A 50 -18.61 2.37 5.53
N ASP A 51 -19.44 1.52 4.93
CA ASP A 51 -20.12 0.41 5.63
C ASP A 51 -19.10 -0.60 6.18
N ALA A 52 -18.05 -0.92 5.40
CA ALA A 52 -16.98 -1.83 5.83
C ALA A 52 -16.19 -1.29 7.05
N VAL A 53 -15.93 0.02 7.11
CA VAL A 53 -15.27 0.64 8.27
C VAL A 53 -16.23 0.66 9.47
N ALA A 54 -17.48 1.07 9.26
CA ALA A 54 -18.46 1.22 10.34
C ALA A 54 -18.85 -0.11 11.01
N ALA A 55 -18.94 -1.20 10.24
CA ALA A 55 -19.30 -2.52 10.74
C ALA A 55 -18.09 -3.45 10.98
N GLY A 56 -16.89 -3.00 10.62
CA GLY A 56 -15.70 -3.86 10.53
C GLY A 56 -14.97 -4.10 11.86
N ASP A 57 -15.27 -3.35 12.91
CA ASP A 57 -14.53 -3.44 14.18
C ASP A 57 -14.55 -4.87 14.76
N GLY A 58 -13.37 -5.36 15.15
CA GLY A 58 -13.16 -6.73 15.64
C GLY A 58 -13.33 -7.86 14.63
N THR A 59 -13.81 -7.60 13.42
CA THR A 59 -14.06 -8.64 12.39
C THR A 59 -12.93 -8.77 11.37
N GLN A 60 -11.95 -7.87 11.40
CA GLN A 60 -10.83 -7.89 10.47
C GLN A 60 -10.06 -9.22 10.55
N PRO A 61 -9.51 -9.74 9.45
CA PRO A 61 -8.83 -11.04 9.47
C PRO A 61 -7.42 -10.98 10.07
N GLY A 62 -6.75 -9.83 10.00
CA GLY A 62 -5.36 -9.67 10.44
C GLY A 62 -5.20 -9.65 11.96
N ASP A 63 -4.18 -10.37 12.44
CA ASP A 63 -3.74 -10.35 13.83
C ASP A 63 -2.54 -9.38 13.98
N PRO A 64 -2.70 -8.23 14.66
CA PRO A 64 -1.63 -7.25 14.78
C PRO A 64 -0.41 -7.78 15.57
N ALA A 65 -0.59 -8.74 16.48
CA ALA A 65 0.54 -9.33 17.21
C ALA A 65 1.47 -10.12 16.29
N LYS A 66 0.89 -10.75 15.24
CA LYS A 66 1.66 -11.50 14.24
C LYS A 66 2.36 -10.62 13.22
N ALA A 67 1.97 -9.34 13.09
CA ALA A 67 2.60 -8.41 12.15
C ALA A 67 4.04 -8.06 12.53
N ALA A 68 4.42 -8.17 13.81
CA ALA A 68 5.77 -7.82 14.28
C ALA A 68 6.85 -8.75 13.71
N ALA A 69 6.59 -10.05 13.63
CA ALA A 69 7.56 -11.04 13.17
C ALA A 69 8.11 -10.77 11.75
N PRO A 70 7.27 -10.58 10.71
CA PRO A 70 7.78 -10.27 9.36
C PRO A 70 8.45 -8.89 9.28
N ILE A 71 8.07 -7.92 10.11
CA ILE A 71 8.75 -6.62 10.18
C ILE A 71 10.18 -6.80 10.70
N LEU A 72 10.34 -7.53 11.81
CA LEU A 72 11.66 -7.81 12.39
C LEU A 72 12.53 -8.58 11.39
N ALA A 73 11.99 -9.62 10.75
CA ALA A 73 12.70 -10.37 9.72
C ALA A 73 13.16 -9.48 8.55
N ALA A 74 12.34 -8.51 8.12
CA ALA A 74 12.74 -7.56 7.09
C ALA A 74 13.87 -6.63 7.56
N LEU A 75 13.85 -6.17 8.82
CA LEU A 75 14.89 -5.29 9.36
C LEU A 75 16.24 -6.01 9.53
N GLU A 76 16.20 -7.30 9.87
CA GLU A 76 17.38 -8.17 9.99
C GLU A 76 17.96 -8.60 8.63
N SER A 77 17.18 -8.53 7.55
CA SER A 77 17.63 -8.85 6.19
C SER A 77 18.49 -7.74 5.60
N ASP A 78 19.57 -8.11 4.91
CA ASP A 78 20.39 -7.16 4.14
C ASP A 78 19.66 -6.66 2.89
N ASP A 79 18.82 -7.50 2.28
CA ASP A 79 18.01 -7.18 1.09
C ASP A 79 16.56 -6.81 1.45
N ALA A 80 16.38 -6.02 2.51
CA ALA A 80 15.05 -5.59 2.96
C ALA A 80 14.32 -4.83 1.84
N PRO A 81 13.10 -5.24 1.43
CA PRO A 81 12.37 -4.48 0.43
C PRO A 81 11.90 -3.13 1.00
N PRO A 82 11.81 -2.07 0.20
CA PRO A 82 11.32 -0.77 0.68
C PRO A 82 9.83 -0.79 1.05
N ARG A 83 9.06 -1.78 0.56
CA ARG A 83 7.65 -2.00 0.91
C ARG A 83 7.42 -3.43 1.38
N LEU A 84 6.72 -3.56 2.50
CA LEU A 84 6.30 -4.84 3.08
C LEU A 84 4.77 -4.85 3.28
N PRO A 85 3.99 -5.33 2.30
CA PRO A 85 2.56 -5.58 2.50
C PRO A 85 2.35 -6.73 3.49
N LEU A 86 1.44 -6.56 4.45
CA LEU A 86 1.13 -7.58 5.46
C LEU A 86 -0.36 -7.94 5.40
N GLY A 87 -0.65 -9.21 5.15
CA GLY A 87 -2.02 -9.71 4.98
C GLY A 87 -2.35 -10.04 3.53
N ASP A 88 -3.22 -11.04 3.35
CA ASP A 88 -3.60 -11.56 2.03
C ASP A 88 -4.28 -10.49 1.16
N ASP A 89 -5.14 -9.68 1.78
CA ASP A 89 -5.81 -8.55 1.15
C ASP A 89 -4.82 -7.48 0.67
N ALA A 90 -3.85 -7.11 1.51
CA ALA A 90 -2.82 -6.13 1.17
C ALA A 90 -1.92 -6.62 0.02
N VAL A 91 -1.46 -7.87 0.09
CA VAL A 91 -0.62 -8.48 -0.95
C VAL A 91 -1.39 -8.58 -2.27
N THR A 92 -2.62 -9.10 -2.23
CA THR A 92 -3.48 -9.24 -3.42
C THR A 92 -3.77 -7.89 -4.06
N ALA A 93 -4.14 -6.89 -3.27
CA ALA A 93 -4.44 -5.55 -3.77
C ALA A 93 -3.20 -4.89 -4.42
N LEU A 94 -2.04 -4.99 -3.78
CA LEU A 94 -0.81 -4.40 -4.29
C LEU A 94 -0.35 -5.10 -5.58
N LEU A 95 -0.27 -6.43 -5.60
CA LEU A 95 0.10 -7.17 -6.79
C LEU A 95 -0.88 -6.93 -7.94
N GLY A 96 -2.18 -6.89 -7.66
CA GLY A 96 -3.19 -6.56 -8.65
C GLY A 96 -3.03 -5.14 -9.22
N ARG A 97 -2.69 -4.15 -8.38
CA ARG A 97 -2.42 -2.78 -8.84
C ARG A 97 -1.15 -2.72 -9.69
N LEU A 98 -0.07 -3.36 -9.28
CA LEU A 98 1.19 -3.41 -10.03
C LEU A 98 0.99 -4.07 -11.39
N GLY A 99 0.18 -5.15 -11.45
CA GLY A 99 -0.23 -5.78 -12.71
C GLY A 99 -0.91 -4.78 -13.65
N ARG A 100 -1.94 -4.06 -13.18
CA ARG A 100 -2.64 -3.05 -13.99
C ARG A 100 -1.71 -1.94 -14.47
N VAL A 101 -0.84 -1.43 -13.59
CA VAL A 101 0.13 -0.38 -13.96
C VAL A 101 1.07 -0.87 -15.06
N ARG A 102 1.60 -2.09 -14.92
CA ARG A 102 2.44 -2.71 -15.94
C ARG A 102 1.69 -2.84 -17.26
N ASP A 103 0.44 -3.31 -17.22
CA ASP A 103 -0.37 -3.54 -18.41
C ASP A 103 -0.69 -2.21 -19.13
N ASP A 104 -1.02 -1.15 -18.39
CA ASP A 104 -1.23 0.21 -18.91
C ASP A 104 0.04 0.76 -19.57
N ILE A 105 1.20 0.64 -18.91
CA ILE A 105 2.50 1.07 -19.46
C ILE A 105 2.81 0.29 -20.74
N THR A 106 2.65 -1.02 -20.72
CA THR A 106 2.93 -1.89 -21.88
C THR A 106 2.04 -1.53 -23.07
N ALA A 107 0.77 -1.22 -22.83
CA ALA A 107 -0.15 -0.79 -23.88
C ALA A 107 0.28 0.51 -24.59
N TRP A 108 0.94 1.42 -23.87
CA TRP A 108 1.39 2.71 -24.39
C TRP A 108 2.89 2.77 -24.71
N GLU A 109 3.63 1.70 -24.50
CA GLU A 109 5.08 1.67 -24.56
C GLU A 109 5.63 2.13 -25.91
N LYS A 110 5.02 1.70 -27.01
CA LYS A 110 5.42 2.11 -28.37
C LYS A 110 5.34 3.62 -28.61
N ARG A 111 4.42 4.30 -27.92
CA ARG A 111 4.16 5.75 -28.08
C ARG A 111 4.97 6.61 -27.11
N THR A 112 5.40 6.04 -26.00
CA THR A 112 6.06 6.76 -24.91
C THR A 112 7.56 6.53 -24.85
N ARG A 113 8.06 5.43 -25.43
CA ARG A 113 9.51 5.19 -25.55
C ARG A 113 10.18 6.33 -26.32
N THR A 114 11.38 6.65 -25.86
CA THR A 114 12.24 7.78 -26.25
C THR A 114 12.35 7.99 -27.76
N ARG A 115 12.32 6.94 -28.61
CA ARG A 115 12.35 7.16 -30.07
C ARG A 115 11.11 7.88 -30.63
N ALA A 116 9.98 7.85 -29.92
CA ALA A 116 8.74 8.54 -30.30
C ALA A 116 8.58 9.92 -29.64
N THR A 117 9.43 10.27 -28.66
CA THR A 117 9.29 11.47 -27.82
C THR A 117 10.60 12.22 -27.57
N ALA A 118 11.73 11.75 -28.12
CA ALA A 118 13.01 12.42 -28.06
C ALA A 118 13.06 13.58 -29.07
N PHE A 119 14.05 14.46 -28.85
CA PHE A 119 14.43 15.45 -29.84
C PHE A 119 14.93 14.77 -31.11
N ASP A 120 14.47 15.27 -32.26
CA ASP A 120 14.96 14.90 -33.59
C ASP A 120 16.30 15.63 -33.83
N ASP A 121 17.38 15.11 -33.25
CA ASP A 121 18.75 15.51 -33.62
C ASP A 121 19.24 14.68 -34.83
#